data_AF-A0AAI9X081-F1
#
_entry.id   AF-A0AAI9X081-F1
#
_cell.length_a   1.000
_cell.length_b   1.000
_cell.length_c   1.000
_cell.angle_alpha   90.00
_cell.angle_beta   90.00
_cell.angle_gamma   90.00
#
_symmetry.space_group_name_H-M   'P 1'
#
loop_
_entity.id
_entity.type
_entity.pdbx_description
1 polymer ?
#
loop_
_entity_poly.entity_id
_entity_poly.type
_entity_poly.pdbx_seq_one_letter_code
_entity_poly.pdbx_strand_id
1 'polypeptide(L)'
;MSFKFGFTNDDFSDDDISGAAARHTAGDTLFTVPKYKKALDAIALGENNKPRFHSLHSILETLKNLRLTFSNLVTPCGSIIYRRELFDVKHQVMTEEEVADNGDLRQKKLRDLLIDENVADLQCNVYEGGFKSWECSYDVVDKLASQDLDFSRNLSILEMGCGTAIPSCYILMKMFQTATTNTSLTLILSDFNYDVLRLVTVPNLLIHWCSTLPIARLRELTTDETNTRFSEDELLVTDRLISEFETKLEEVSCSLVFISGPWSHEYNAMVQSYRVNYIISSETIYSPDSLAVVAESIIEILCQSQGSRASAIVAAKNIYFGVGGSVIEFFNYLKSIKPDSVTVDVEEINDTQLKRSIIKIATPSEGTLSSEGTLSSEAR
;
A
#
# COMPACT_ATOMS: atom_id res chain seq x y z
N MET A 1 -10.04 -41.48 15.65
CA MET A 1 -9.88 -42.17 14.37
C MET A 1 -8.81 -41.44 13.57
N SER A 2 -7.77 -42.16 13.15
CA SER A 2 -6.60 -41.65 12.44
C SER A 2 -6.75 -42.05 10.97
N PHE A 3 -6.82 -41.07 10.07
CA PHE A 3 -6.85 -41.29 8.63
C PHE A 3 -5.47 -40.96 8.05
N LYS A 4 -4.79 -42.00 7.55
CA LYS A 4 -3.57 -41.91 6.74
C LYS A 4 -3.95 -42.09 5.26
N PHE A 5 -3.43 -41.21 4.40
CA PHE A 5 -3.50 -41.37 2.95
C PHE A 5 -2.43 -42.36 2.48
N GLY A 6 -2.84 -43.39 1.73
CA GLY A 6 -1.97 -44.30 1.00
C GLY A 6 -2.11 -44.05 -0.49
N PHE A 7 -1.05 -43.57 -1.14
CA PHE A 7 -0.95 -43.52 -2.58
C PHE A 7 -0.30 -44.83 -3.07
N THR A 8 -1.02 -45.60 -3.89
CA THR A 8 -0.48 -46.76 -4.62
C THR A 8 0.02 -46.33 -5.98
N ASN A 9 1.16 -46.87 -6.39
CA ASN A 9 2.03 -46.41 -7.47
C ASN A 9 1.71 -47.02 -8.85
N ASP A 10 0.48 -47.48 -9.11
CA ASP A 10 0.16 -48.29 -10.30
C ASP A 10 -0.96 -47.66 -11.15
N ASP A 11 -0.77 -46.46 -11.70
CA ASP A 11 -1.77 -45.90 -12.62
C ASP A 11 -1.24 -45.01 -13.75
N PHE A 12 -0.03 -45.29 -14.27
CA PHE A 12 0.37 -44.79 -15.59
C PHE A 12 1.10 -45.87 -16.38
N SER A 13 0.38 -46.46 -17.34
CA SER A 13 0.91 -47.42 -18.31
C SER A 13 1.73 -46.70 -19.39
N ASP A 14 3.00 -47.06 -19.51
CA ASP A 14 3.84 -46.87 -20.69
C ASP A 14 3.40 -47.84 -21.80
N ASP A 15 3.00 -47.32 -22.95
CA ASP A 15 3.19 -47.94 -24.27
C ASP A 15 2.73 -46.96 -25.37
N ASP A 16 3.69 -46.24 -25.97
CA ASP A 16 3.87 -46.20 -27.44
C ASP A 16 5.10 -45.35 -27.81
N ILE A 17 6.14 -46.06 -28.26
CA ILE A 17 7.39 -45.51 -28.81
C ILE A 17 7.25 -45.38 -30.33
N SER A 18 7.60 -44.23 -30.92
CA SER A 18 8.39 -44.21 -32.18
C SER A 18 9.08 -42.86 -32.39
N GLY A 19 10.37 -42.91 -32.71
CA GLY A 19 11.28 -41.76 -32.59
C GLY A 19 11.66 -41.05 -33.88
N ALA A 20 12.45 -39.98 -33.69
CA ALA A 20 13.36 -39.42 -34.67
C ALA A 20 14.53 -38.77 -33.93
N ALA A 21 15.74 -39.30 -34.16
CA ALA A 21 16.98 -38.79 -33.62
C ALA A 21 17.37 -37.47 -34.32
N ALA A 22 17.64 -36.41 -33.55
CA ALA A 22 18.38 -35.24 -34.00
C ALA A 22 19.50 -34.93 -33.01
N ARG A 23 20.73 -34.98 -33.53
CA ARG A 23 21.99 -34.68 -32.83
C ARG A 23 22.03 -33.20 -32.44
N HIS A 24 22.17 -32.90 -31.14
CA HIS A 24 22.54 -31.55 -30.71
C HIS A 24 24.07 -31.41 -30.71
N THR A 25 24.58 -30.70 -31.72
CA THR A 25 25.92 -30.12 -31.74
C THR A 25 25.99 -28.97 -30.75
N ALA A 26 26.99 -29.01 -29.86
CA ALA A 26 27.38 -27.90 -29.01
C ALA A 26 27.80 -26.71 -29.90
N GLY A 27 27.06 -25.61 -29.79
CA GLY A 27 27.41 -24.33 -30.39
C GLY A 27 27.35 -23.25 -29.31
N ASP A 28 28.51 -22.67 -29.01
CA ASP A 28 28.65 -21.42 -28.29
C ASP A 28 27.84 -20.32 -29.00
N THR A 29 26.63 -20.06 -28.53
CA THR A 29 25.94 -18.81 -28.82
C THR A 29 26.06 -17.95 -27.57
N LEU A 30 26.85 -16.88 -27.67
CA LEU A 30 26.80 -15.76 -26.74
C LEU A 30 25.34 -15.33 -26.62
N PHE A 31 24.70 -15.68 -25.50
CA PHE A 31 23.45 -15.07 -25.09
C PHE A 31 23.75 -13.61 -24.78
N THR A 32 23.62 -12.75 -25.79
CA THR A 32 23.38 -11.34 -25.56
C THR A 32 22.04 -11.24 -24.82
N VAL A 33 22.11 -11.14 -23.50
CA VAL A 33 20.97 -10.85 -22.64
C VAL A 33 20.30 -9.59 -23.19
N PRO A 34 19.01 -9.63 -23.57
CA PRO A 34 18.31 -8.42 -23.97
C PRO A 34 18.39 -7.42 -22.80
N LYS A 35 18.84 -6.19 -23.07
CA LYS A 35 18.66 -5.07 -22.13
C LYS A 35 17.23 -5.15 -21.59
N TYR A 36 17.07 -5.35 -20.28
CA TYR A 36 15.77 -5.45 -19.63
C TYR A 36 14.86 -4.32 -20.17
N LYS A 37 13.79 -4.69 -20.86
CA LYS A 37 12.72 -3.75 -21.17
C LYS A 37 12.13 -3.38 -19.81
N LYS A 38 12.12 -2.08 -19.46
CA LYS A 38 11.60 -1.64 -18.17
C LYS A 38 10.14 -2.09 -18.03
N ALA A 39 9.76 -2.49 -16.82
CA ALA A 39 8.42 -2.98 -16.53
C ALA A 39 7.36 -1.89 -16.75
N LEU A 40 7.64 -0.65 -16.34
CA LEU A 40 6.73 0.48 -16.55
C LEU A 40 6.49 0.79 -18.04
N ASP A 41 7.50 0.60 -18.91
CA ASP A 41 7.38 0.79 -20.36
C ASP A 41 6.43 -0.25 -21.00
N ALA A 42 6.20 -1.39 -20.33
CA ALA A 42 5.34 -2.45 -20.84
C ALA A 42 3.86 -2.24 -20.47
N ILE A 43 3.54 -1.28 -19.58
CA ILE A 43 2.18 -1.04 -19.11
C ILE A 43 1.40 -0.26 -20.19
N ALA A 44 0.46 -0.94 -20.84
CA ALA A 44 -0.48 -0.33 -21.77
C ALA A 44 -1.75 0.10 -21.02
N LEU A 45 -1.96 1.42 -20.89
CA LEU A 45 -3.14 1.97 -20.22
C LEU A 45 -4.27 2.20 -21.23
N GLY A 46 -5.40 1.51 -21.05
CA GLY A 46 -6.65 1.87 -21.71
C GLY A 46 -7.30 3.10 -21.06
N GLU A 47 -8.19 3.81 -21.78
CA GLU A 47 -8.85 5.04 -21.28
C GLU A 47 -9.59 4.84 -19.94
N ASN A 48 -10.15 3.65 -19.72
CA ASN A 48 -10.88 3.33 -18.51
C ASN A 48 -9.98 2.89 -17.34
N ASN A 49 -8.70 2.59 -17.59
CA ASN A 49 -7.77 2.04 -16.59
C ASN A 49 -6.65 3.03 -16.25
N LYS A 50 -6.81 4.32 -16.56
CA LYS A 50 -5.85 5.36 -16.17
C LYS A 50 -5.94 5.66 -14.67
N PRO A 51 -4.82 6.03 -14.04
CA PRO A 51 -4.83 6.52 -12.67
C PRO A 51 -5.68 7.80 -12.55
N ARG A 52 -6.43 7.94 -11.45
CA ARG A 52 -7.40 9.04 -11.24
C ARG A 52 -7.33 9.57 -9.82
N PHE A 53 -7.38 10.89 -9.68
CA PHE A 53 -7.55 11.55 -8.39
C PHE A 53 -8.99 11.44 -7.89
N HIS A 54 -9.14 11.36 -6.56
CA HIS A 54 -10.42 11.36 -5.89
C HIS A 54 -10.46 12.40 -4.78
N SER A 55 -11.60 13.06 -4.65
CA SER A 55 -11.84 14.05 -3.59
C SER A 55 -12.17 13.35 -2.27
N LEU A 56 -11.54 13.80 -1.19
CA LEU A 56 -11.88 13.38 0.18
C LEU A 56 -13.37 13.62 0.46
N HIS A 57 -13.84 14.83 0.19
CA HIS A 57 -15.22 15.24 0.43
C HIS A 57 -16.21 14.32 -0.29
N SER A 58 -15.96 14.03 -1.57
CA SER A 58 -16.83 13.14 -2.35
C SER A 58 -16.88 11.72 -1.77
N ILE A 59 -15.78 11.22 -1.21
CA ILE A 59 -15.76 9.90 -0.55
C ILE A 59 -16.51 9.96 0.79
N LEU A 60 -16.27 10.99 1.61
CA LEU A 60 -16.93 11.18 2.91
C LEU A 60 -18.46 11.30 2.76
N GLU A 61 -18.94 11.99 1.73
CA GLU A 61 -20.38 12.06 1.42
C GLU A 61 -21.00 10.69 1.17
N THR A 62 -20.24 9.73 0.63
CA THR A 62 -20.75 8.34 0.47
C THR A 62 -20.88 7.58 1.79
N LEU A 63 -20.30 8.09 2.88
CA LEU A 63 -20.39 7.52 4.22
C LEU A 63 -21.47 8.16 5.07
N LYS A 64 -22.07 9.27 4.60
CA LYS A 64 -23.04 10.05 5.36
C LYS A 64 -24.23 9.21 5.81
N ASN A 65 -24.58 9.34 7.08
CA ASN A 65 -25.60 8.59 7.81
C ASN A 65 -25.32 7.07 7.94
N LEU A 66 -24.15 6.60 7.54
CA LEU A 66 -23.74 5.22 7.82
C LEU A 66 -23.16 5.11 9.22
N ARG A 67 -23.43 3.98 9.85
CA ARG A 67 -22.82 3.57 11.10
C ARG A 67 -21.72 2.57 10.78
N LEU A 68 -20.49 2.95 11.04
CA LEU A 68 -19.30 2.14 10.79
C LEU A 68 -18.96 1.36 12.05
N THR A 69 -18.90 0.04 11.96
CA THR A 69 -18.31 -0.79 13.03
C THR A 69 -16.81 -0.99 12.82
N PHE A 70 -16.02 -0.86 13.88
CA PHE A 70 -14.56 -0.99 13.84
C PHE A 70 -14.01 -1.69 15.08
N SER A 71 -12.82 -2.25 14.98
CA SER A 71 -12.05 -2.77 16.10
C SER A 71 -10.77 -2.00 16.32
N ASN A 72 -10.22 -2.09 17.53
CA ASN A 72 -8.85 -1.71 17.79
C ASN A 72 -7.95 -2.96 17.84
N LEU A 73 -6.71 -2.78 17.42
CA LEU A 73 -5.67 -3.80 17.45
C LEU A 73 -4.41 -3.18 18.04
N VAL A 74 -3.57 -4.01 18.62
CA VAL A 74 -2.26 -3.61 19.12
C VAL A 74 -1.21 -4.30 18.26
N THR A 75 -0.31 -3.52 17.67
CA THR A 75 0.82 -4.04 16.90
C THR A 75 1.79 -4.80 17.81
N PRO A 76 2.67 -5.66 17.27
CA PRO A 76 3.67 -6.38 18.06
C PRO A 76 4.49 -5.50 19.02
N CYS A 77 4.84 -4.27 18.62
CA CYS A 77 5.57 -3.33 19.47
C CYS A 77 4.69 -2.37 20.29
N GLY A 78 3.37 -2.60 20.36
CA GLY A 78 2.48 -1.93 21.30
C GLY A 78 1.75 -0.69 20.78
N SER A 79 1.81 -0.39 19.47
CA SER A 79 1.07 0.73 18.88
C SER A 79 -0.41 0.35 18.72
N ILE A 80 -1.31 1.25 19.11
CA ILE A 80 -2.75 1.07 18.92
C ILE A 80 -3.12 1.55 17.51
N ILE A 81 -3.87 0.72 16.80
CA ILE A 81 -4.43 1.01 15.48
C ILE A 81 -5.92 0.66 15.47
N TYR A 82 -6.67 1.27 14.57
CA TYR A 82 -8.09 1.02 14.39
C TYR A 82 -8.38 0.49 13.00
N ARG A 83 -9.40 -0.33 12.85
CA ARG A 83 -9.75 -0.88 11.55
C ARG A 83 -11.25 -1.10 11.44
N ARG A 84 -11.86 -0.56 10.40
CA ARG A 84 -13.23 -0.89 10.00
C ARG A 84 -13.36 -2.40 9.80
N GLU A 85 -14.42 -2.96 10.34
CA GLU A 85 -14.65 -4.40 10.25
C GLU A 85 -15.06 -4.83 8.84
N LEU A 86 -14.52 -5.97 8.39
CA LEU A 86 -14.78 -6.44 7.03
C LEU A 86 -16.27 -6.80 6.83
N PHE A 87 -16.93 -7.33 7.86
CA PHE A 87 -18.36 -7.64 7.77
C PHE A 87 -19.20 -6.36 7.59
N ASP A 88 -18.77 -5.24 8.17
CA ASP A 88 -19.43 -3.94 8.06
C ASP A 88 -19.31 -3.40 6.62
N VAL A 89 -18.13 -3.55 6.02
CA VAL A 89 -17.91 -3.25 4.59
C VAL A 89 -18.83 -4.11 3.70
N LYS A 90 -18.92 -5.43 3.96
CA LYS A 90 -19.81 -6.33 3.21
C LYS A 90 -21.27 -5.90 3.32
N HIS A 91 -21.72 -5.55 4.53
CA HIS A 91 -23.09 -5.11 4.77
C HIS A 91 -23.43 -3.81 4.03
N GLN A 92 -22.50 -2.82 4.02
CA GLN A 92 -22.68 -1.60 3.23
C GLN A 92 -22.86 -1.92 1.74
N VAL A 93 -21.99 -2.76 1.17
CA VAL A 93 -22.04 -3.10 -0.26
C VAL A 93 -23.36 -3.80 -0.62
N MET A 94 -23.84 -4.72 0.23
CA MET A 94 -25.14 -5.38 0.03
C MET A 94 -26.30 -4.37 0.07
N THR A 95 -26.27 -3.44 1.03
CA THR A 95 -27.34 -2.43 1.20
C THR A 95 -27.40 -1.47 0.01
N GLU A 96 -26.25 -1.03 -0.49
CA GLU A 96 -26.19 -0.12 -1.64
C GLU A 96 -26.66 -0.78 -2.94
N GLU A 97 -26.52 -2.10 -3.07
CA GLU A 97 -27.02 -2.87 -4.22
C GLU A 97 -28.54 -2.98 -4.20
N GLU A 98 -29.16 -3.22 -3.04
CA GLU A 98 -30.63 -3.28 -2.93
C GLU A 98 -31.30 -1.97 -3.37
N VAL A 99 -30.59 -0.84 -3.23
CA VAL A 99 -31.06 0.49 -3.63
C VAL A 99 -30.74 0.80 -5.10
N ALA A 100 -29.71 0.16 -5.67
CA ALA A 100 -29.30 0.38 -7.05
C ALA A 100 -30.21 -0.39 -8.03
N ASP A 101 -30.48 0.21 -9.19
CA ASP A 101 -31.15 -0.50 -10.28
C ASP A 101 -30.25 -1.65 -10.76
N ASN A 102 -30.82 -2.82 -11.07
CA ASN A 102 -30.16 -4.13 -11.27
C ASN A 102 -29.11 -4.21 -12.41
N GLY A 103 -28.64 -3.09 -12.95
CA GLY A 103 -27.75 -2.97 -14.10
C GLY A 103 -26.31 -2.53 -13.81
N ASP A 104 -25.93 -2.16 -12.57
CA ASP A 104 -24.54 -1.75 -12.31
C ASP A 104 -23.59 -2.95 -12.17
N LEU A 105 -22.90 -3.26 -13.26
CA LEU A 105 -21.92 -4.34 -13.35
C LEU A 105 -20.75 -4.16 -12.36
N ARG A 106 -20.41 -2.93 -11.96
CA ARG A 106 -19.34 -2.66 -10.99
C ARG A 106 -19.73 -3.14 -9.60
N GLN A 107 -20.95 -2.83 -9.18
CA GLN A 107 -21.45 -3.19 -7.85
C GLN A 107 -21.60 -4.70 -7.70
N LYS A 108 -22.07 -5.37 -8.77
CA LYS A 108 -22.10 -6.83 -8.84
C LYS A 108 -20.70 -7.44 -8.72
N LYS A 109 -19.71 -6.92 -9.46
CA LYS A 109 -18.32 -7.41 -9.38
C LYS A 109 -17.72 -7.22 -7.99
N LEU A 110 -17.97 -6.07 -7.35
CA LEU A 110 -17.52 -5.77 -5.99
C LEU A 110 -18.12 -6.76 -4.98
N ARG A 111 -19.41 -7.07 -5.11
CA ARG A 111 -20.09 -8.07 -4.29
C ARG A 111 -19.46 -9.45 -4.44
N ASP A 112 -19.25 -9.89 -5.67
CA ASP A 112 -18.64 -11.19 -5.96
C ASP A 112 -17.23 -11.28 -5.35
N LEU A 113 -16.43 -10.20 -5.41
CA LEU A 113 -15.11 -10.13 -4.77
C LEU A 113 -15.14 -10.22 -3.23
N LEU A 114 -16.17 -9.67 -2.59
CA LEU A 114 -16.27 -9.58 -1.13
C LEU A 114 -16.96 -10.79 -0.48
N ILE A 115 -17.88 -11.44 -1.19
CA ILE A 115 -18.73 -12.51 -0.66
C ILE A 115 -18.20 -13.89 -1.02
N ASP A 116 -17.64 -14.09 -2.21
CA ASP A 116 -17.19 -15.42 -2.63
C ASP A 116 -15.83 -15.76 -1.99
N GLU A 117 -15.86 -16.60 -0.96
CA GLU A 117 -14.67 -17.08 -0.25
C GLU A 117 -13.74 -17.94 -1.13
N ASN A 118 -14.19 -18.37 -2.31
CA ASN A 118 -13.35 -19.10 -3.27
C ASN A 118 -12.54 -18.19 -4.20
N VAL A 119 -12.77 -16.88 -4.16
CA VAL A 119 -11.97 -15.91 -4.91
C VAL A 119 -10.63 -15.76 -4.19
N ALA A 120 -9.54 -16.08 -4.90
CA ALA A 120 -8.19 -15.86 -4.38
C ALA A 120 -8.02 -14.42 -3.88
N ASP A 121 -7.39 -14.25 -2.72
CA ASP A 121 -7.13 -12.94 -2.09
C ASP A 121 -6.38 -11.96 -3.00
N LEU A 122 -5.73 -12.48 -4.05
CA LEU A 122 -5.01 -11.74 -5.08
C LEU A 122 -5.47 -12.19 -6.48
N GLN A 123 -5.99 -11.25 -7.24
CA GLN A 123 -6.22 -11.36 -8.68
C GLN A 123 -5.53 -10.19 -9.39
N CYS A 124 -4.42 -10.48 -10.05
CA CYS A 124 -3.59 -9.49 -10.75
C CYS A 124 -4.44 -8.61 -11.67
N ASN A 125 -4.29 -7.28 -11.55
CA ASN A 125 -5.04 -6.27 -12.31
C ASN A 125 -6.57 -6.28 -12.13
N VAL A 126 -7.10 -7.00 -11.14
CA VAL A 126 -8.54 -7.09 -10.88
C VAL A 126 -8.88 -6.72 -9.43
N TYR A 127 -8.20 -7.33 -8.46
CA TYR A 127 -8.39 -7.05 -7.03
C TYR A 127 -7.17 -7.59 -6.26
N GLU A 128 -6.52 -6.73 -5.49
CA GLU A 128 -5.24 -7.05 -4.84
C GLU A 128 -5.36 -7.11 -3.32
N GLY A 129 -6.49 -7.61 -2.81
CA GLY A 129 -6.64 -7.88 -1.38
C GLY A 129 -6.79 -6.64 -0.49
N GLY A 130 -7.07 -5.46 -1.06
CA GLY A 130 -7.04 -4.17 -0.35
C GLY A 130 -8.07 -3.99 0.78
N PHE A 131 -9.13 -4.82 0.85
CA PHE A 131 -10.10 -4.79 1.96
C PHE A 131 -9.59 -5.46 3.24
N LYS A 132 -8.50 -6.23 3.16
CA LYS A 132 -7.86 -6.86 4.31
C LYS A 132 -6.60 -6.09 4.71
N SER A 133 -6.28 -6.14 6.00
CA SER A 133 -4.98 -5.69 6.50
C SER A 133 -4.00 -6.85 6.47
N TRP A 134 -2.79 -6.58 6.00
CA TRP A 134 -1.71 -7.55 5.93
C TRP A 134 -0.69 -7.30 7.04
N GLU A 135 -0.01 -8.34 7.51
CA GLU A 135 0.88 -8.28 8.69
C GLU A 135 2.00 -7.24 8.52
N CYS A 136 2.55 -7.10 7.30
CA CYS A 136 3.59 -6.10 7.02
C CYS A 136 3.13 -4.65 7.24
N SER A 137 1.82 -4.36 7.26
CA SER A 137 1.34 -3.02 7.56
C SER A 137 1.57 -2.67 9.05
N TYR A 138 1.48 -3.66 9.93
CA TYR A 138 1.78 -3.52 11.36
C TYR A 138 3.28 -3.39 11.61
N ASP A 139 4.08 -4.19 10.89
CA ASP A 139 5.54 -4.08 10.92
C ASP A 139 6.00 -2.66 10.53
N VAL A 140 5.36 -2.06 9.52
CA VAL A 140 5.61 -0.67 9.14
C VAL A 140 5.25 0.28 10.28
N VAL A 141 4.07 0.15 10.90
CA VAL A 141 3.69 0.99 12.05
C VAL A 141 4.73 0.93 13.17
N ASP A 142 5.18 -0.27 13.52
CA ASP A 142 6.22 -0.47 14.54
C ASP A 142 7.55 0.17 14.13
N LYS A 143 7.86 0.14 12.83
CA LYS A 143 9.03 0.83 12.30
C LYS A 143 8.91 2.35 12.40
N LEU A 144 7.76 2.91 12.04
CA LEU A 144 7.49 4.35 12.14
C LEU A 144 7.51 4.81 13.60
N ALA A 145 7.00 3.99 14.53
CA ALA A 145 7.01 4.25 15.96
C ALA A 145 8.43 4.24 16.56
N SER A 146 9.31 3.36 16.09
CA SER A 146 10.68 3.25 16.59
C SER A 146 11.66 4.27 15.99
N GLN A 147 11.36 4.83 14.82
CA GLN A 147 12.26 5.74 14.12
C GLN A 147 12.00 7.23 14.37
N ASP A 148 11.00 7.59 15.19
CA ASP A 148 10.52 8.97 15.40
C ASP A 148 10.51 9.75 14.09
N LEU A 149 9.52 9.45 13.24
CA LEU A 149 9.28 10.22 12.02
C LEU A 149 9.28 11.71 12.38
N ASP A 150 10.20 12.47 11.78
CA ASP A 150 10.41 13.85 12.17
C ASP A 150 9.25 14.73 11.68
N PHE A 151 8.22 14.86 12.52
CA PHE A 151 7.07 15.74 12.30
C PHE A 151 7.42 17.23 12.50
N SER A 152 8.68 17.58 12.83
CA SER A 152 9.15 18.97 12.92
C SER A 152 9.50 19.60 11.57
N ARG A 153 9.43 18.81 10.48
CA ARG A 153 9.58 19.28 9.10
C ARG A 153 8.34 18.99 8.27
N ASN A 154 8.28 19.61 7.09
CA ASN A 154 7.23 19.31 6.11
C ASN A 154 7.43 17.90 5.54
N LEU A 155 6.37 17.10 5.60
CA LEU A 155 6.36 15.72 5.15
C LEU A 155 5.42 15.57 3.97
N SER A 156 5.90 14.88 2.93
CA SER A 156 5.08 14.48 1.79
C SER A 156 5.27 12.99 1.59
N ILE A 157 4.29 12.23 2.05
CA ILE A 157 4.35 10.79 2.21
C ILE A 157 3.41 10.14 1.21
N LEU A 158 3.93 9.20 0.42
CA LEU A 158 3.17 8.37 -0.49
C LEU A 158 3.02 6.97 0.08
N GLU A 159 1.81 6.48 0.25
CA GLU A 159 1.55 5.07 0.50
C GLU A 159 1.06 4.39 -0.79
N MET A 160 1.92 3.56 -1.38
CA MET A 160 1.62 2.75 -2.57
C MET A 160 0.95 1.45 -2.17
N GLY A 161 -0.22 1.16 -2.74
CA GLY A 161 -0.99 -0.04 -2.40
C GLY A 161 -1.51 0.04 -0.97
N CYS A 162 -2.17 1.16 -0.64
CA CYS A 162 -2.48 1.48 0.74
C CYS A 162 -3.50 0.53 1.36
N GLY A 163 -4.43 -0.07 0.61
CA GLY A 163 -5.44 -0.95 1.18
C GLY A 163 -6.20 -0.31 2.34
N THR A 164 -6.14 -0.94 3.51
CA THR A 164 -6.69 -0.41 4.77
C THR A 164 -5.93 0.79 5.36
N ALA A 165 -4.82 1.21 4.76
CA ALA A 165 -4.04 2.43 5.06
C ALA A 165 -3.52 2.55 6.49
N ILE A 166 -3.26 1.43 7.17
CA ILE A 166 -2.85 1.40 8.58
C ILE A 166 -1.60 2.27 8.86
N PRO A 167 -0.52 2.24 8.05
CA PRO A 167 0.62 3.14 8.21
C PRO A 167 0.24 4.62 8.14
N SER A 168 -0.47 5.06 7.10
CA SER A 168 -0.92 6.45 6.97
C SER A 168 -1.87 6.87 8.09
N CYS A 169 -2.74 5.97 8.54
CA CYS A 169 -3.64 6.21 9.65
C CYS A 169 -2.87 6.47 10.95
N TYR A 170 -1.84 5.67 11.23
CA TYR A 170 -0.96 5.89 12.38
C TYR A 170 -0.25 7.25 12.30
N ILE A 171 0.28 7.61 11.13
CA ILE A 171 0.94 8.91 10.89
C ILE A 171 -0.05 10.06 11.10
N LEU A 172 -1.27 9.97 10.55
CA LEU A 172 -2.31 10.97 10.70
C LEU A 172 -2.72 11.15 12.17
N MET A 173 -2.91 10.03 12.89
CA MET A 173 -3.22 10.04 14.32
C MET A 173 -2.11 10.73 15.13
N LYS A 174 -0.84 10.42 14.84
CA LYS A 174 0.30 11.08 15.47
C LYS A 174 0.33 12.57 15.18
N MET A 175 0.08 12.97 13.93
CA MET A 175 0.00 14.38 13.58
C MET A 175 -1.06 15.11 14.42
N PHE A 176 -2.27 14.57 14.56
CA PHE A 176 -3.29 15.21 15.40
C PHE A 176 -2.92 15.28 16.89
N GLN A 177 -2.11 14.33 17.38
CA GLN A 177 -1.62 14.32 18.76
C GLN A 177 -0.45 15.28 19.00
N THR A 178 0.40 15.51 17.99
CA THR A 178 1.66 16.25 18.13
C THR A 178 1.72 17.54 17.31
N ALA A 179 0.62 17.95 16.67
CA ALA A 179 0.58 19.06 15.73
C ALA A 179 1.24 20.32 16.31
N THR A 180 2.19 20.86 15.56
CA THR A 180 2.76 22.20 15.80
C THR A 180 2.36 23.12 14.65
N THR A 181 2.23 24.42 14.90
CA THR A 181 1.65 25.37 13.94
C THR A 181 2.51 25.65 12.69
N ASN A 182 3.68 25.03 12.56
CA ASN A 182 4.69 25.41 11.58
C ASN A 182 5.06 24.29 10.58
N THR A 183 4.39 23.14 10.63
CA THR A 183 4.70 21.99 9.76
C THR A 183 3.49 21.56 8.97
N SER A 184 3.71 21.11 7.73
CA SER A 184 2.67 20.58 6.87
C SER A 184 2.87 19.10 6.59
N LEU A 185 1.76 18.38 6.46
CA LEU A 185 1.74 16.95 6.11
C LEU A 185 0.90 16.74 4.87
N THR A 186 1.49 16.19 3.81
CA THR A 186 0.75 15.68 2.66
C THR A 186 0.80 14.16 2.70
N LEU A 187 -0.35 13.50 2.81
CA LEU A 187 -0.49 12.05 2.67
C LEU A 187 -1.13 11.75 1.33
N ILE A 188 -0.41 11.07 0.45
CA ILE A 188 -0.93 10.55 -0.81
C ILE A 188 -1.15 9.05 -0.64
N LEU A 189 -2.40 8.61 -0.76
CA LEU A 189 -2.80 7.22 -0.59
C LEU A 189 -3.27 6.67 -1.94
N SER A 190 -2.60 5.62 -2.40
CA SER A 190 -2.85 5.03 -3.71
C SER A 190 -3.22 3.56 -3.59
N ASP A 191 -4.31 3.16 -4.25
CA ASP A 191 -4.70 1.76 -4.40
C ASP A 191 -5.13 1.49 -5.85
N PHE A 192 -5.04 0.24 -6.30
CA PHE A 192 -5.56 -0.11 -7.61
C PHE A 192 -7.08 0.15 -7.71
N ASN A 193 -7.82 -0.09 -6.62
CA ASN A 193 -9.28 -0.07 -6.60
C ASN A 193 -9.81 1.17 -5.89
N TYR A 194 -10.64 1.97 -6.58
CA TYR A 194 -11.33 3.09 -5.92
C TYR A 194 -12.24 2.62 -4.77
N ASP A 195 -12.87 1.46 -4.90
CA ASP A 195 -13.76 0.92 -3.85
C ASP A 195 -13.00 0.61 -2.56
N VAL A 196 -11.71 0.29 -2.63
CA VAL A 196 -10.83 0.16 -1.45
C VAL A 196 -10.65 1.53 -0.79
N LEU A 197 -10.32 2.56 -1.57
CA LEU A 197 -10.19 3.93 -1.05
C LEU A 197 -11.46 4.41 -0.35
N ARG A 198 -12.61 4.17 -1.00
CA ARG A 198 -13.93 4.58 -0.54
C ARG A 198 -14.40 3.83 0.70
N LEU A 199 -14.28 2.50 0.71
CA LEU A 199 -14.92 1.65 1.72
C LEU A 199 -14.02 1.31 2.91
N VAL A 200 -12.69 1.41 2.77
CA VAL A 200 -11.78 1.08 3.89
C VAL A 200 -10.76 2.17 4.18
N THR A 201 -10.09 2.74 3.18
CA THR A 201 -9.01 3.70 3.41
C THR A 201 -9.52 4.98 4.10
N VAL A 202 -10.48 5.67 3.50
CA VAL A 202 -11.04 6.91 4.07
C VAL A 202 -11.78 6.66 5.39
N PRO A 203 -12.64 5.63 5.51
CA PRO A 203 -13.23 5.27 6.80
C PRO A 203 -12.20 5.06 7.91
N ASN A 204 -11.09 4.36 7.63
CA ASN A 204 -10.05 4.16 8.63
C ASN A 204 -9.35 5.46 9.02
N LEU A 205 -9.07 6.36 8.08
CA LEU A 205 -8.50 7.69 8.39
C LEU A 205 -9.43 8.49 9.32
N LEU A 206 -10.74 8.47 9.03
CA LEU A 206 -11.76 9.13 9.85
C LEU A 206 -11.83 8.52 11.26
N ILE A 207 -11.86 7.19 11.37
CA ILE A 207 -11.88 6.46 12.65
C ILE A 207 -10.65 6.79 13.50
N HIS A 208 -9.45 6.81 12.89
CA HIS A 208 -8.22 7.14 13.61
C HIS A 208 -8.22 8.59 14.10
N TRP A 209 -8.71 9.55 13.31
CA TRP A 209 -8.88 10.91 13.80
C TRP A 209 -9.87 10.97 14.97
N CYS A 210 -11.03 10.30 14.86
CA CYS A 210 -12.03 10.24 15.93
C CYS A 210 -11.45 9.70 17.24
N SER A 211 -10.51 8.74 17.18
CA SER A 211 -9.84 8.19 18.35
C SER A 211 -8.98 9.20 19.12
N THR A 212 -8.63 10.34 18.50
CA THR A 212 -7.89 11.43 19.15
C THR A 212 -8.79 12.42 19.88
N LEU A 213 -10.11 12.35 19.68
CA LEU A 213 -11.06 13.27 20.25
C LEU A 213 -11.46 12.88 21.69
N PRO A 214 -11.74 13.85 22.57
CA PRO A 214 -12.40 13.57 23.84
C PRO A 214 -13.78 12.93 23.60
N ILE A 215 -14.14 11.93 24.41
CA ILE A 215 -15.41 11.18 24.29
C ILE A 215 -16.64 12.10 24.22
N ALA A 216 -16.66 13.19 25.00
CA ALA A 216 -17.75 14.16 24.98
C ALA A 216 -17.93 14.82 23.60
N ARG A 217 -16.83 15.21 22.95
CA ARG A 217 -16.85 15.80 21.61
C ARG A 217 -17.22 14.77 20.56
N LEU A 218 -16.68 13.55 20.66
CA LEU A 218 -17.03 12.46 19.75
C LEU A 218 -18.54 12.17 19.80
N ARG A 219 -19.13 12.10 20.99
CA ARG A 219 -20.57 11.90 21.16
C ARG A 219 -21.40 13.02 20.52
N GLU A 220 -20.99 14.27 20.67
CA GLU A 220 -21.65 15.42 20.03
C GLU A 220 -21.65 15.32 18.49
N LEU A 221 -20.53 14.88 17.92
CA LEU A 221 -20.35 14.76 16.47
C LEU A 221 -21.05 13.53 15.88
N THR A 222 -21.29 12.48 16.67
CA THR A 222 -21.72 11.15 16.19
C THR A 222 -23.11 10.74 16.66
N THR A 223 -23.84 11.65 17.29
CA THR A 223 -25.24 11.43 17.68
C THR A 223 -26.11 12.55 17.15
N ASP A 224 -27.39 12.28 16.96
CA ASP A 224 -28.41 13.29 16.61
C ASP A 224 -29.71 13.02 17.40
N GLU A 225 -30.73 13.86 17.23
CA GLU A 225 -32.02 13.73 17.94
C GLU A 225 -32.71 12.38 17.67
N THR A 226 -32.48 11.80 16.51
CA THR A 226 -33.04 10.51 16.06
C THR A 226 -32.11 9.33 16.32
N ASN A 227 -30.80 9.55 16.38
CA ASN A 227 -29.74 8.57 16.58
C ASN A 227 -28.94 8.89 17.86
N THR A 228 -29.53 8.58 19.01
CA THR A 228 -28.91 8.81 20.32
C THR A 228 -27.91 7.71 20.74
N ARG A 229 -27.84 6.61 19.97
CA ARG A 229 -26.96 5.47 20.23
C ARG A 229 -25.49 5.84 20.02
N PHE A 230 -24.72 5.73 21.10
CA PHE A 230 -23.27 5.87 21.13
C PHE A 230 -22.66 4.58 21.64
N SER A 231 -21.70 4.03 20.89
CA SER A 231 -20.93 2.83 21.25
C SER A 231 -19.45 3.12 21.02
N GLU A 232 -18.55 2.48 21.77
CA GLU A 232 -17.10 2.71 21.65
C GLU A 232 -16.49 2.09 20.39
N ASP A 233 -17.18 1.13 19.78
CA ASP A 233 -16.81 0.34 18.60
C ASP A 233 -17.63 0.69 17.35
N GLU A 234 -18.45 1.74 17.42
CA GLU A 234 -19.27 2.21 16.31
C GLU A 234 -19.12 3.72 16.10
N LEU A 235 -19.13 4.15 14.84
CA LEU A 235 -19.06 5.55 14.45
C LEU A 235 -20.19 5.89 13.48
N LEU A 236 -21.17 6.68 13.92
CA LEU A 236 -22.15 7.27 13.00
C LEU A 236 -21.54 8.48 12.30
N VAL A 237 -21.49 8.44 10.98
CA VAL A 237 -20.93 9.51 10.16
C VAL A 237 -22.00 10.56 9.88
N THR A 238 -21.97 11.65 10.64
CA THR A 238 -22.89 12.78 10.46
C THR A 238 -22.26 13.89 9.61
N ASP A 239 -23.08 14.81 9.09
CA ASP A 239 -22.61 16.05 8.44
C ASP A 239 -21.63 16.85 9.30
N ARG A 240 -21.89 16.90 10.62
CA ARG A 240 -21.06 17.63 11.58
C ARG A 240 -19.70 16.97 11.72
N LEU A 241 -19.67 15.63 11.75
CA LEU A 241 -18.42 14.87 11.83
C LEU A 241 -17.56 15.10 10.58
N ILE A 242 -18.16 15.05 9.39
CA ILE A 242 -17.47 15.31 8.12
C ILE A 242 -16.90 16.74 8.11
N SER A 243 -17.72 17.73 8.40
CA SER A 243 -17.31 19.15 8.41
C SER A 243 -16.18 19.42 9.40
N GLU A 244 -16.28 18.84 10.60
CA GLU A 244 -15.24 18.98 11.63
C GLU A 244 -13.93 18.30 11.20
N PHE A 245 -14.00 17.12 10.58
CA PHE A 245 -12.81 16.41 10.11
C PHE A 245 -12.05 17.23 9.06
N GLU A 246 -12.77 17.75 8.06
CA GLU A 246 -12.20 18.59 7.00
C GLU A 246 -11.61 19.88 7.56
N THR A 247 -12.34 20.57 8.44
CA THR A 247 -11.85 21.77 9.15
C THR A 247 -10.58 21.44 9.94
N LYS A 248 -10.54 20.30 10.62
CA LYS A 248 -9.40 19.94 11.45
C LYS A 248 -8.15 19.61 10.63
N LEU A 249 -8.31 19.01 9.46
CA LEU A 249 -7.22 18.79 8.51
C LEU A 249 -6.62 20.12 8.04
N GLU A 250 -7.45 21.11 7.71
CA GLU A 250 -6.99 22.45 7.33
C GLU A 250 -6.25 23.16 8.46
N GLU A 251 -6.80 23.14 9.69
CA GLU A 251 -6.19 23.75 10.87
C GLU A 251 -4.78 23.23 11.15
N VAL A 252 -4.54 21.93 10.91
CA VAL A 252 -3.24 21.29 11.13
C VAL A 252 -2.38 21.24 9.87
N SER A 253 -2.77 21.95 8.79
CA SER A 253 -2.05 21.95 7.52
C SER A 253 -1.78 20.54 6.96
N CYS A 254 -2.77 19.65 7.09
CA CYS A 254 -2.73 18.28 6.56
C CYS A 254 -3.57 18.16 5.29
N SER A 255 -2.94 17.68 4.22
CA SER A 255 -3.59 17.40 2.93
C SER A 255 -3.65 15.89 2.70
N LEU A 256 -4.83 15.38 2.37
CA LEU A 256 -5.06 13.99 1.99
C LEU A 256 -5.36 13.91 0.50
N VAL A 257 -4.60 13.10 -0.23
CA VAL A 257 -4.71 12.92 -1.69
C VAL A 257 -4.96 11.44 -1.99
N PHE A 258 -5.98 11.14 -2.77
CA PHE A 258 -6.37 9.77 -3.09
C PHE A 258 -6.21 9.50 -4.58
N ILE A 259 -5.53 8.41 -4.93
CA ILE A 259 -5.31 8.00 -6.33
C ILE A 259 -5.76 6.56 -6.51
N SER A 260 -6.68 6.30 -7.44
CA SER A 260 -7.00 4.92 -7.83
C SER A 260 -6.36 4.57 -9.16
N GLY A 261 -5.92 3.34 -9.34
CA GLY A 261 -5.52 2.78 -10.63
C GLY A 261 -4.10 2.19 -10.63
N PRO A 262 -3.61 1.76 -11.80
CA PRO A 262 -2.33 1.07 -11.90
C PRO A 262 -1.13 2.01 -11.69
N TRP A 263 -0.10 1.50 -11.02
CA TRP A 263 1.22 2.12 -11.02
C TRP A 263 1.78 2.12 -12.44
N SER A 264 2.20 3.30 -12.91
CA SER A 264 2.58 3.57 -14.29
C SER A 264 3.35 4.89 -14.37
N HIS A 265 3.92 5.22 -15.53
CA HIS A 265 4.53 6.55 -15.72
C HIS A 265 3.51 7.69 -15.54
N GLU A 266 2.25 7.50 -15.97
CA GLU A 266 1.18 8.49 -15.74
C GLU A 266 0.93 8.69 -14.24
N TYR A 267 0.91 7.61 -13.46
CA TYR A 267 0.79 7.65 -12.00
C TYR A 267 1.99 8.34 -11.34
N ASN A 268 3.23 7.98 -11.74
CA ASN A 268 4.44 8.59 -11.19
C ASN A 268 4.46 10.10 -11.44
N ALA A 269 4.03 10.55 -12.63
CA ALA A 269 3.91 11.96 -12.97
C ALA A 269 2.84 12.68 -12.13
N MET A 270 1.71 12.04 -11.83
CA MET A 270 0.68 12.60 -10.92
C MET A 270 1.21 12.83 -9.51
N VAL A 271 2.03 11.92 -9.01
CA VAL A 271 2.61 12.02 -7.66
C VAL A 271 3.75 13.04 -7.60
N GLN A 272 4.47 13.25 -8.72
CA GLN A 272 5.61 14.16 -8.81
C GLN A 272 5.29 15.59 -8.36
N SER A 273 4.06 16.08 -8.64
CA SER A 273 3.64 17.44 -8.23
C SER A 273 3.63 17.67 -6.73
N TYR A 274 3.60 16.60 -5.93
CA TYR A 274 3.54 16.66 -4.47
C TYR A 274 4.91 16.59 -3.78
N ARG A 275 6.00 16.50 -4.54
CA ARG A 275 7.38 16.47 -4.01
C ARG A 275 7.56 15.44 -2.90
N VAL A 276 7.12 14.21 -3.16
CA VAL A 276 7.19 13.10 -2.21
C VAL A 276 8.61 12.92 -1.70
N ASN A 277 8.76 12.89 -0.38
CA ASN A 277 10.04 12.69 0.31
C ASN A 277 10.06 11.43 1.17
N TYR A 278 8.92 10.75 1.33
CA TYR A 278 8.85 9.45 1.97
C TYR A 278 7.86 8.55 1.23
N ILE A 279 8.26 7.32 0.88
CA ILE A 279 7.36 6.34 0.28
C ILE A 279 7.19 5.17 1.24
N ILE A 280 5.96 4.70 1.39
CA ILE A 280 5.58 3.51 2.14
C ILE A 280 4.96 2.54 1.15
N SER A 281 5.38 1.30 1.22
CA SER A 281 4.81 0.21 0.43
C SER A 281 4.78 -1.04 1.30
N SER A 282 3.62 -1.70 1.39
CA SER A 282 3.45 -2.88 2.24
C SER A 282 2.75 -4.00 1.48
N GLU A 283 3.38 -5.16 1.38
CA GLU A 283 2.87 -6.37 0.69
C GLU A 283 2.51 -6.15 -0.80
N THR A 284 3.25 -5.29 -1.51
CA THR A 284 3.00 -4.98 -2.93
C THR A 284 3.90 -5.73 -3.91
N ILE A 285 4.91 -6.47 -3.41
CA ILE A 285 5.92 -7.17 -4.22
C ILE A 285 5.65 -8.68 -4.33
N TYR A 286 4.38 -9.07 -4.27
CA TYR A 286 3.95 -10.46 -4.16
C TYR A 286 4.12 -11.27 -5.47
N SER A 287 4.31 -10.63 -6.61
CA SER A 287 4.55 -11.28 -7.91
C SER A 287 5.76 -10.69 -8.64
N PRO A 288 6.41 -11.43 -9.55
CA PRO A 288 7.51 -10.92 -10.38
C PRO A 288 7.15 -9.67 -11.20
N ASP A 289 5.90 -9.60 -11.68
CA ASP A 289 5.43 -8.45 -12.46
C ASP A 289 5.24 -7.21 -11.56
N SER A 290 4.57 -7.39 -10.41
CA SER A 290 4.32 -6.30 -9.46
C SER A 290 5.63 -5.76 -8.87
N LEU A 291 6.57 -6.64 -8.51
CA LEU A 291 7.82 -6.22 -7.86
C LEU A 291 8.70 -5.35 -8.78
N ALA A 292 8.68 -5.61 -10.09
CA ALA A 292 9.46 -4.82 -11.06
C ALA A 292 8.85 -3.41 -11.24
N VAL A 293 7.52 -3.34 -11.34
CA VAL A 293 6.77 -2.08 -11.43
C VAL A 293 6.98 -1.23 -10.17
N VAL A 294 6.84 -1.83 -8.98
CA VAL A 294 7.03 -1.13 -7.70
C VAL A 294 8.47 -0.62 -7.58
N ALA A 295 9.47 -1.43 -7.92
CA ALA A 295 10.88 -1.04 -7.84
C ALA A 295 11.17 0.15 -8.77
N GLU A 296 10.71 0.11 -10.01
CA GLU A 296 10.90 1.19 -10.97
C GLU A 296 10.17 2.47 -10.56
N SER A 297 8.93 2.38 -10.09
CA SER A 297 8.17 3.53 -9.59
C SER A 297 8.84 4.19 -8.39
N ILE A 298 9.32 3.40 -7.42
CA ILE A 298 10.05 3.94 -6.26
C ILE A 298 11.30 4.70 -6.72
N ILE A 299 12.11 4.12 -7.60
CA ILE A 299 13.32 4.78 -8.10
C ILE A 299 12.96 6.05 -8.90
N GLU A 300 11.98 5.98 -9.79
CA GLU A 300 11.55 7.13 -10.58
C GLU A 300 11.09 8.30 -9.69
N ILE A 301 10.23 8.03 -8.70
CA ILE A 301 9.70 9.04 -7.78
C ILE A 301 10.81 9.62 -6.88
N LEU A 302 11.64 8.76 -6.27
CA LEU A 302 12.72 9.20 -5.38
C LEU A 302 13.82 9.98 -6.12
N CYS A 303 14.16 9.62 -7.36
CA CYS A 303 15.17 10.34 -8.12
C CYS A 303 14.67 11.69 -8.67
N GLN A 304 13.36 11.89 -8.72
CA GLN A 304 12.77 13.16 -9.14
C GLN A 304 12.59 14.17 -8.00
N SER A 305 12.75 13.76 -6.74
CA SER A 305 12.72 14.67 -5.59
C SER A 305 14.02 15.50 -5.52
N GLN A 306 14.07 16.59 -6.26
CA GLN A 306 15.20 17.53 -6.27
C GLN A 306 15.39 18.20 -4.90
N GLY A 307 16.60 18.16 -4.34
CA GLY A 307 17.01 19.01 -3.21
C GLY A 307 16.59 18.56 -1.79
N SER A 308 16.05 17.36 -1.59
CA SER A 308 15.71 16.86 -0.25
C SER A 308 16.00 15.36 -0.14
N ARG A 309 16.54 14.94 1.02
CA ARG A 309 16.73 13.53 1.34
C ARG A 309 15.36 12.84 1.28
N ALA A 310 15.21 11.90 0.36
CA ALA A 310 14.02 11.12 0.18
C ALA A 310 14.32 9.65 0.45
N SER A 311 13.32 8.93 0.97
CA SER A 311 13.46 7.51 1.26
C SER A 311 12.17 6.74 1.04
N ALA A 312 12.29 5.45 0.83
CA ALA A 312 11.18 4.52 0.81
C ALA A 312 11.39 3.41 1.85
N ILE A 313 10.28 2.91 2.38
CA ILE A 313 10.23 1.64 3.10
C ILE A 313 9.30 0.69 2.35
N VAL A 314 9.80 -0.52 2.09
CA VAL A 314 9.04 -1.61 1.49
C VAL A 314 9.02 -2.77 2.48
N ALA A 315 7.86 -3.04 3.08
CA ALA A 315 7.66 -4.17 3.97
C ALA A 315 6.99 -5.31 3.21
N ALA A 316 7.55 -6.52 3.33
CA ALA A 316 7.07 -7.67 2.56
C ALA A 316 7.39 -9.00 3.25
N LYS A 317 6.60 -10.02 2.92
CA LYS A 317 6.98 -11.42 3.19
C LYS A 317 8.22 -11.78 2.39
N ASN A 318 9.10 -12.58 2.98
CA ASN A 318 10.34 -12.98 2.32
C ASN A 318 10.05 -13.82 1.07
N ILE A 319 9.00 -14.64 1.09
CA ILE A 319 8.57 -15.53 0.00
C ILE A 319 7.04 -15.55 -0.07
N TYR A 320 6.48 -15.40 -1.28
CA TYR A 320 5.06 -15.56 -1.55
C TYR A 320 4.82 -16.86 -2.33
N PHE A 321 4.31 -17.88 -1.65
CA PHE A 321 4.01 -19.16 -2.29
C PHE A 321 2.87 -19.03 -3.31
N GLY A 322 3.01 -19.68 -4.47
CA GLY A 322 2.03 -19.69 -5.55
C GLY A 322 2.18 -18.55 -6.57
N VAL A 323 2.32 -17.31 -6.11
CA VAL A 323 2.46 -16.10 -6.96
C VAL A 323 3.90 -15.76 -7.33
N GLY A 324 4.87 -16.27 -6.56
CA GLY A 324 6.29 -16.31 -6.94
C GLY A 324 7.15 -15.12 -6.50
N GLY A 325 6.57 -14.01 -6.04
CA GLY A 325 7.36 -12.87 -5.58
C GLY A 325 8.19 -13.19 -4.33
N SER A 326 9.29 -12.44 -4.15
CA SER A 326 10.14 -12.54 -2.96
C SER A 326 10.93 -11.25 -2.72
N VAL A 327 11.35 -11.05 -1.46
CA VAL A 327 12.25 -9.95 -1.08
C VAL A 327 13.59 -10.03 -1.82
N ILE A 328 14.11 -11.25 -2.04
CA ILE A 328 15.39 -11.47 -2.71
C ILE A 328 15.30 -11.05 -4.18
N GLU A 329 14.24 -11.45 -4.88
CA GLU A 329 14.03 -11.06 -6.28
C GLU A 329 13.83 -9.56 -6.43
N PHE A 330 13.01 -8.95 -5.58
CA PHE A 330 12.84 -7.50 -5.56
C PHE A 330 14.17 -6.77 -5.33
N PHE A 331 14.97 -7.22 -4.35
CA PHE A 331 16.26 -6.62 -4.05
C PHE A 331 17.26 -6.75 -5.20
N ASN A 332 17.30 -7.91 -5.87
CA ASN A 332 18.15 -8.14 -7.04
C ASN A 332 17.73 -7.25 -8.22
N TYR A 333 16.43 -7.16 -8.48
CA TYR A 333 15.89 -6.28 -9.51
C TYR A 333 16.21 -4.81 -9.21
N LEU A 334 15.90 -4.35 -8.00
CA LEU A 334 16.19 -3.00 -7.54
C LEU A 334 17.67 -2.65 -7.67
N LYS A 335 18.57 -3.56 -7.29
CA LYS A 335 20.03 -3.39 -7.47
C LYS A 335 20.44 -3.22 -8.93
N SER A 336 19.73 -3.85 -9.86
CA SER A 336 20.04 -3.76 -11.29
C SER A 336 19.60 -2.43 -11.93
N ILE A 337 18.62 -1.74 -11.32
CA ILE A 337 18.04 -0.50 -11.89
C ILE A 337 18.40 0.77 -11.09
N LYS A 338 18.76 0.65 -9.81
CA LYS A 338 19.01 1.82 -8.96
C LYS A 338 20.27 2.57 -9.42
N PRO A 339 20.30 3.90 -9.28
CA PRO A 339 21.56 4.64 -9.36
C PRO A 339 22.55 4.24 -8.25
N ASP A 340 23.84 4.46 -8.49
CA ASP A 340 24.90 4.17 -7.51
C ASP A 340 24.74 4.97 -6.21
N SER A 341 24.19 6.19 -6.32
CA SER A 341 23.94 7.08 -5.18
C SER A 341 22.84 6.57 -4.24
N VAL A 342 21.93 5.72 -4.70
CA VAL A 342 20.82 5.20 -3.89
C VAL A 342 21.31 4.05 -3.02
N THR A 343 21.09 4.14 -1.72
CA THR A 343 21.40 3.08 -0.76
C THR A 343 20.20 2.19 -0.52
N VAL A 344 20.45 0.91 -0.24
CA VAL A 344 19.43 -0.08 0.09
C VAL A 344 19.89 -0.88 1.30
N ASP A 345 19.06 -0.93 2.34
CA ASP A 345 19.25 -1.69 3.57
C ASP A 345 18.07 -2.66 3.74
N VAL A 346 18.33 -3.87 4.25
CA VAL A 346 17.30 -4.89 4.45
C VAL A 346 17.36 -5.38 5.89
N GLU A 347 16.25 -5.28 6.58
CA GLU A 347 16.08 -5.66 7.98
C GLU A 347 15.05 -6.79 8.08
N GLU A 348 15.47 -7.97 8.52
CA GLU A 348 14.57 -9.11 8.73
C GLU A 348 13.86 -9.01 10.08
N ILE A 349 12.55 -9.28 10.09
CA ILE A 349 11.70 -9.30 11.28
C ILE A 349 11.55 -10.76 11.73
N ASN A 350 12.09 -11.06 12.91
CA ASN A 350 12.25 -12.43 13.41
C ASN A 350 11.16 -12.89 14.40
N ASP A 351 9.92 -12.41 14.24
CA ASP A 351 8.87 -12.59 15.26
C ASP A 351 7.73 -13.55 14.86
N THR A 352 7.78 -14.15 13.67
CA THR A 352 6.66 -15.00 13.18
C THR A 352 7.10 -16.24 12.41
N GLN A 353 6.16 -17.17 12.19
CA GLN A 353 6.40 -18.41 11.46
C GLN A 353 6.77 -18.18 9.97
N LEU A 354 6.31 -17.06 9.39
CA LEU A 354 6.67 -16.64 8.04
C LEU A 354 7.60 -15.43 8.13
N LYS A 355 8.83 -15.58 7.65
CA LYS A 355 9.81 -14.49 7.68
C LYS A 355 9.34 -13.30 6.85
N ARG A 356 9.44 -12.10 7.42
CA ARG A 356 9.14 -10.82 6.77
C ARG A 356 10.35 -9.91 6.86
N SER A 357 10.46 -8.94 5.96
CA SER A 357 11.56 -7.99 5.93
C SER A 357 11.07 -6.58 5.62
N ILE A 358 11.78 -5.59 6.14
CA ILE A 358 11.66 -4.18 5.77
C ILE A 358 12.89 -3.79 4.97
N ILE A 359 12.66 -3.32 3.75
CA ILE A 359 13.68 -2.82 2.85
C ILE A 359 13.63 -1.29 2.91
N LYS A 360 14.74 -0.65 3.26
CA LYS A 360 14.87 0.81 3.24
C LYS A 360 15.66 1.21 2.02
N ILE A 361 15.13 2.17 1.26
CA ILE A 361 15.76 2.71 0.05
C ILE A 361 15.93 4.20 0.30
N ALA A 362 17.11 4.77 0.10
CA ALA A 362 17.34 6.19 0.38
C ALA A 362 18.23 6.86 -0.66
N THR A 363 17.89 8.10 -1.00
CA THR A 363 18.76 9.00 -1.77
C THR A 363 19.77 9.66 -0.84
N PRO A 364 20.96 10.05 -1.34
CA PRO A 364 21.95 10.71 -0.51
C PRO A 364 21.44 12.08 -0.05
N SER A 365 21.86 12.50 1.14
CA SER A 365 21.72 13.89 1.57
C SER A 365 22.71 14.78 0.82
N GLU A 366 22.33 16.01 0.44
CA GLU A 366 23.18 16.97 -0.31
C GLU A 366 24.53 17.36 0.36
N GLY A 367 24.92 16.76 1.49
CA GLY A 367 26.18 17.02 2.18
C GLY A 367 27.30 16.00 1.96
N THR A 368 27.11 14.93 1.18
CA THR A 368 28.09 13.82 1.08
C THR A 368 28.87 13.80 -0.25
N LEU A 369 28.64 14.76 -1.15
CA LEU A 369 29.33 14.89 -2.44
C LEU A 369 30.41 15.99 -2.40
N SER A 370 31.39 15.89 -1.50
CA SER A 370 32.67 16.61 -1.66
C SER A 370 33.73 16.15 -0.65
N SER A 371 34.44 15.04 -0.92
CA SER A 371 35.81 14.85 -0.39
C SER A 371 36.59 13.68 -1.00
N GLU A 372 36.48 13.38 -2.30
CA GLU A 372 37.49 12.52 -2.96
C GLU A 372 37.75 13.05 -4.37
N GLY A 373 38.91 13.69 -4.57
CA GLY A 373 39.28 14.17 -5.90
C GLY A 373 40.32 15.28 -5.99
N THR A 374 41.29 15.38 -5.08
CA THR A 374 42.53 16.13 -5.37
C THR A 374 43.72 15.25 -5.05
N LEU A 375 44.06 14.36 -6.00
CA LEU A 375 45.38 13.77 -6.07
C LEU A 375 46.36 14.88 -6.44
N SER A 376 47.10 15.38 -5.46
CA SER A 376 48.26 16.24 -5.68
C SER A 376 49.34 15.43 -6.41
N SER A 377 49.48 15.69 -7.71
CA SER A 377 50.66 15.33 -8.47
C SER A 377 51.78 16.31 -8.14
N GLU A 378 52.72 15.93 -7.28
CA GLU A 378 54.07 16.48 -7.31
C GLU A 378 55.07 15.33 -7.32
N ALA A 379 55.61 15.09 -8.51
CA ALA A 379 56.81 14.33 -8.74
C ALA A 379 57.84 15.26 -9.40
N ARG A 380 59.02 15.29 -8.78
CA ARG A 380 60.32 15.88 -9.17
C ARG A 380 60.64 17.28 -8.69
#